data_AF-A0A7S0JDW6-F1
#
_entry.id   AF-A0A7S0JDW6-F1
#
_cell.length_a   1.000
_cell.length_b   1.000
_cell.length_c   1.000
_cell.angle_alpha   90.00
_cell.angle_beta   90.00
_cell.angle_gamma   90.00
#
_symmetry.space_group_name_H-M   'P 1'
#
loop_
_entity.id
_entity.type
_entity.pdbx_description
1 polymer ?
#
loop_
_entity_poly.entity_id
_entity_poly.type
_entity_poly.pdbx_seq_one_letter_code
_entity_poly.pdbx_strand_id
1 'polypeptide(L)'
;VAVSVVDNMLVVHALDSRVVLLFDVKINTQFAVTAPLPLAVDSADAFDAPYSAHWIFASPKYIIDPQAGRVGVLSIDLHAIARSSIDKVCLLQFLLARSSAEAVILDVFHRALDEEDGTSLLARMFDLLNATTAHKA
;
A
#
# COMPACT_ATOMS: atom_id res chain seq x y z
N VAL A 1 5.86 -19.61 0.79
CA VAL A 1 5.91 -18.17 0.43
C VAL A 1 5.36 -18.01 -0.98
N ALA A 2 4.56 -16.97 -1.22
CA ALA A 2 4.10 -16.58 -2.56
C ALA A 2 4.42 -15.10 -2.80
N VAL A 3 4.50 -14.66 -4.06
CA VAL A 3 4.87 -13.29 -4.42
C VAL A 3 3.91 -12.75 -5.48
N SER A 4 3.44 -11.53 -5.25
CA SER A 4 2.59 -10.77 -6.16
C SER A 4 3.18 -9.36 -6.37
N VAL A 5 2.70 -8.68 -7.40
CA VAL A 5 3.08 -7.30 -7.73
C VAL A 5 1.82 -6.44 -7.81
N VAL A 6 1.74 -5.42 -6.96
CA VAL A 6 0.60 -4.49 -6.89
C VAL A 6 1.13 -3.07 -6.86
N ASP A 7 0.73 -2.25 -7.84
CA ASP A 7 1.14 -0.85 -7.98
C ASP A 7 2.67 -0.61 -7.87
N ASN A 8 3.44 -1.42 -8.60
CA ASN A 8 4.91 -1.44 -8.58
C ASN A 8 5.54 -1.79 -7.23
N MET A 9 4.76 -2.31 -6.29
CA MET A 9 5.24 -2.88 -5.04
C MET A 9 5.24 -4.39 -5.10
N LEU A 10 6.26 -4.99 -4.49
CA LEU A 10 6.33 -6.43 -4.27
C LEU A 10 5.52 -6.76 -3.02
N VAL A 11 4.59 -7.69 -3.17
CA VAL A 11 3.73 -8.18 -2.11
C VAL A 11 4.17 -9.61 -1.79
N VAL A 12 4.83 -9.78 -0.65
CA VAL A 12 5.37 -11.08 -0.22
C VAL A 12 4.42 -11.70 0.79
N HIS A 13 3.86 -12.84 0.43
CA HIS A 13 2.91 -13.58 1.25
C HIS A 13 3.63 -14.64 2.08
N ALA A 14 3.69 -14.42 3.39
CA ALA A 14 4.20 -15.38 4.36
C ALA A 14 3.05 -16.29 4.82
N LEU A 15 2.78 -17.33 4.03
CA LEU A 15 1.60 -18.21 4.15
C LEU A 15 1.47 -18.87 5.53
N ASP A 16 2.59 -19.32 6.12
CA ASP A 16 2.60 -20.03 7.40
C ASP A 16 2.16 -19.09 8.55
N SER A 17 2.67 -17.86 8.54
CA SER A 17 2.34 -16.82 9.51
C SER A 17 1.07 -16.02 9.13
N ARG A 18 0.49 -16.26 7.95
CA ARG A 18 -0.68 -15.55 7.41
C ARG A 18 -0.56 -14.03 7.39
N VAL A 19 0.64 -13.54 7.11
CA VAL A 19 0.93 -12.10 6.98
C VAL A 19 1.47 -11.76 5.61
N VAL A 20 1.35 -10.49 5.25
CA VAL A 20 1.91 -9.90 4.05
C VAL A 20 2.98 -8.88 4.43
N LEU A 21 4.04 -8.85 3.63
CA LEU A 21 5.10 -7.86 3.68
C LEU A 21 5.11 -7.08 2.37
N LEU A 22 5.20 -5.76 2.49
CA LEU A 22 5.17 -4.84 1.36
C LEU A 22 6.57 -4.29 1.11
N PHE A 23 7.09 -4.44 -0.10
CA PHE A 23 8.38 -3.85 -0.48
C PHE A 23 8.20 -2.92 -1.68
N ASP A 24 8.83 -1.76 -1.59
CA ASP A 24 8.87 -0.79 -2.67
C ASP A 24 10.31 -0.69 -3.19
N VAL A 25 10.59 -1.36 -4.30
CA VAL A 25 11.93 -1.43 -4.87
C VAL A 25 12.49 -0.07 -5.32
N LYS A 26 11.64 0.94 -5.51
CA LYS A 26 12.09 2.30 -5.87
C LYS A 26 12.49 3.13 -4.66
N ILE A 27 11.95 2.82 -3.49
CA ILE A 27 12.17 3.60 -2.26
C ILE A 27 13.13 2.89 -1.33
N ASN A 28 12.90 1.60 -1.08
CA ASN A 28 13.70 0.78 -0.18
C ASN A 28 13.69 -0.69 -0.61
N THR A 29 14.85 -1.19 -1.01
CA THR A 29 15.04 -2.59 -1.43
C THR A 29 15.45 -3.51 -0.28
N GLN A 30 15.82 -2.97 0.87
CA GLN A 30 16.39 -3.73 1.99
C GLN A 30 15.35 -4.10 3.04
N PHE A 31 14.35 -3.25 3.26
CA PHE A 31 13.36 -3.43 4.31
C PHE A 31 11.93 -3.26 3.79
N ALA A 32 10.99 -3.93 4.45
CA ALA A 32 9.57 -3.76 4.16
C ALA A 32 9.12 -2.33 4.52
N VAL A 33 8.19 -1.79 3.73
CA VAL A 33 7.57 -0.48 3.94
C VAL A 33 6.74 -0.45 5.21
N THR A 34 6.10 -1.57 5.54
CA THR A 34 5.26 -1.72 6.73
C THR A 34 5.76 -2.89 7.58
N ALA A 35 5.36 -2.90 8.86
CA ALA A 35 5.39 -4.11 9.66
C ALA A 35 4.58 -5.24 8.96
N PRO A 36 4.75 -6.52 9.34
CA PRO A 36 3.89 -7.59 8.83
C PRO A 36 2.40 -7.29 9.09
N LEU A 37 1.57 -7.35 8.05
CA LEU A 37 0.15 -7.04 8.14
C LEU A 37 -0.70 -8.28 7.82
N PRO A 38 -1.89 -8.45 8.41
CA PRO A 38 -2.83 -9.46 7.95
C PRO A 38 -3.37 -9.08 6.56
N LEU A 39 -3.63 -10.08 5.73
CA LEU A 39 -4.38 -9.86 4.49
C LEU A 39 -5.87 -9.81 4.82
N ALA A 40 -6.50 -8.67 4.54
CA ALA A 40 -7.94 -8.52 4.65
C ALA A 40 -8.63 -8.99 3.36
N VAL A 41 -9.86 -9.48 3.52
CA VAL A 41 -10.78 -9.78 2.42
C VAL A 41 -11.91 -8.78 2.52
N ASP A 42 -12.29 -8.18 1.39
CA ASP A 42 -13.49 -7.35 1.34
C ASP A 42 -14.72 -8.23 1.62
N SER A 43 -15.59 -7.79 2.54
CA SER A 43 -16.80 -8.54 2.88
C SER A 43 -17.71 -8.75 1.66
N ALA A 44 -17.62 -7.88 0.66
CA ALA A 44 -18.30 -8.02 -0.62
C ALA A 44 -17.82 -9.22 -1.46
N ASP A 45 -16.53 -9.58 -1.34
CA ASP A 45 -15.93 -10.66 -2.14
C ASP A 45 -16.19 -12.05 -1.55
N ALA A 46 -16.75 -12.09 -0.33
CA ALA A 46 -17.22 -13.27 0.38
C ALA A 46 -16.18 -14.40 0.55
N PHE A 47 -14.87 -14.19 0.32
CA PHE A 47 -13.88 -15.26 0.53
C PHE A 47 -13.93 -15.72 1.99
N ASP A 48 -13.87 -17.04 2.20
CA ASP A 48 -14.02 -17.62 3.53
C ASP A 48 -12.91 -17.17 4.49
N ALA A 49 -11.66 -17.50 4.16
CA ALA A 49 -10.50 -17.20 4.97
C ALA A 49 -9.28 -16.84 4.10
N PRO A 50 -8.53 -15.79 4.47
CA PRO A 50 -7.27 -15.49 3.82
C PRO A 50 -6.32 -16.70 3.85
N TYR A 51 -5.64 -16.97 2.74
CA TYR A 51 -4.67 -18.06 2.62
C TYR A 51 -5.27 -19.45 2.83
N SER A 52 -6.49 -19.68 2.36
CA SER A 52 -7.03 -21.04 2.21
C SER A 52 -6.08 -21.91 1.39
N ALA A 53 -6.03 -23.21 1.69
CA ALA A 53 -5.10 -24.16 1.05
C ALA A 53 -5.30 -24.28 -0.47
N HIS A 54 -6.48 -23.86 -0.97
CA HIS A 54 -6.84 -23.93 -2.38
C HIS A 54 -6.51 -22.65 -3.15
N TRP A 55 -6.01 -21.61 -2.48
CA TRP A 55 -5.66 -20.36 -3.14
C TRP A 55 -4.50 -20.54 -4.10
N ILE A 56 -4.72 -20.10 -5.33
CA ILE A 56 -3.70 -20.03 -6.37
C ILE A 56 -3.35 -18.57 -6.58
N PHE A 57 -2.08 -18.24 -6.40
CA PHE A 57 -1.54 -16.90 -6.65
C PHE A 57 -1.22 -16.76 -8.13
N ALA A 58 -2.05 -16.00 -8.85
CA ALA A 58 -1.89 -15.71 -10.26
C ALA A 58 -1.28 -14.31 -10.45
N SER A 59 -0.09 -14.28 -11.04
CA SER A 59 0.63 -13.02 -11.31
C SER A 59 -0.14 -12.12 -12.28
N PRO A 60 -0.13 -10.79 -12.09
CA PRO A 60 0.62 -10.06 -11.07
C PRO A 60 -0.09 -9.97 -9.71
N LYS A 61 -1.42 -9.90 -9.68
CA LYS A 61 -2.17 -9.54 -8.46
C LYS A 61 -3.47 -10.30 -8.25
N TYR A 62 -3.64 -11.45 -8.92
CA TYR A 62 -4.88 -12.22 -8.86
C TYR A 62 -4.75 -13.36 -7.85
N ILE A 63 -5.83 -13.61 -7.11
CA ILE A 63 -5.97 -14.77 -6.24
C ILE A 63 -7.14 -15.58 -6.77
N ILE A 64 -6.92 -16.85 -7.06
CA ILE A 64 -7.97 -17.76 -7.54
C ILE A 64 -8.29 -18.75 -6.43
N ASP A 65 -9.55 -18.84 -6.04
CA ASP A 65 -10.06 -19.91 -5.19
C ASP A 65 -10.94 -20.84 -6.03
N PRO A 66 -10.41 -21.98 -6.49
CA PRO A 66 -11.16 -22.91 -7.34
C PRO A 66 -12.26 -23.65 -6.58
N GLN A 67 -12.18 -23.77 -5.25
CA GLN A 67 -13.25 -24.40 -4.46
C GLN A 67 -14.45 -23.47 -4.31
N ALA A 68 -14.19 -22.18 -4.08
CA ALA A 68 -15.24 -21.17 -4.06
C ALA A 68 -15.69 -20.75 -5.48
N GLY A 69 -14.91 -21.07 -6.52
CA GLY A 69 -15.15 -20.64 -7.90
C GLY A 69 -14.95 -19.14 -8.10
N ARG A 70 -14.01 -18.52 -7.37
CA ARG A 70 -13.84 -17.07 -7.31
C ARG A 70 -12.44 -16.62 -7.73
N VAL A 71 -12.38 -15.38 -8.21
CA VAL A 71 -11.13 -14.68 -8.52
C VAL A 71 -11.16 -13.33 -7.82
N GLY A 72 -10.18 -13.11 -6.95
CA GLY A 72 -9.96 -11.86 -6.23
C GLY A 72 -8.81 -11.08 -6.86
N VAL A 73 -8.82 -9.77 -6.64
CA VAL A 73 -7.74 -8.88 -7.09
C VAL A 73 -7.13 -8.23 -5.85
N LEU A 74 -5.82 -8.44 -5.66
CA LEU A 74 -5.09 -7.78 -4.60
C LEU A 74 -5.06 -6.27 -4.85
N SER A 75 -5.36 -5.52 -3.80
CA SER A 75 -5.26 -4.08 -3.73
C SER A 75 -4.47 -3.68 -2.47
N ILE A 76 -3.91 -2.48 -2.48
CA ILE A 76 -3.21 -1.92 -1.33
C ILE A 76 -4.10 -0.81 -0.75
N ASP A 77 -4.45 -0.93 0.53
CA ASP A 77 -5.11 0.15 1.26
C ASP A 77 -4.08 1.21 1.67
N LEU A 78 -3.95 2.24 0.84
CA LEU A 78 -3.07 3.37 1.08
C LEU A 78 -3.49 4.20 2.31
N HIS A 79 -4.77 4.24 2.67
CA HIS A 79 -5.24 4.95 3.88
C HIS A 79 -4.81 4.22 5.15
N ALA A 80 -4.86 2.89 5.16
CA ALA A 80 -4.33 2.10 6.28
C ALA A 80 -2.83 2.37 6.49
N ILE A 81 -2.04 2.37 5.41
CA ILE A 81 -0.61 2.69 5.46
C ILE A 81 -0.40 4.12 5.98
N ALA A 82 -1.13 5.09 5.44
CA ALA A 82 -1.00 6.50 5.82
C ALA A 82 -1.32 6.77 7.30
N ARG A 83 -2.28 6.04 7.88
CA ARG A 83 -2.61 6.11 9.33
C ARG A 83 -1.55 5.50 10.24
N SER A 84 -0.75 4.57 9.72
CA SER A 84 0.31 3.90 10.48
C SER A 84 1.68 4.57 10.37
N SER A 85 1.84 5.53 9.45
CA SER A 85 3.12 6.22 9.25
C SER A 85 3.31 7.37 10.23
N ILE A 86 4.52 7.49 10.74
CA ILE A 86 4.94 8.56 11.65
C ILE A 86 5.61 9.70 10.88
N ASP A 87 6.36 9.38 9.81
CA ASP A 87 7.04 10.37 8.97
C ASP A 87 6.17 10.75 7.77
N LYS A 88 5.63 11.97 7.80
CA LYS A 88 4.76 12.50 6.74
C LYS A 88 5.51 12.76 5.43
N VAL A 89 6.80 13.08 5.47
CA VAL A 89 7.62 13.34 4.28
C VAL A 89 7.92 12.04 3.56
N CYS A 90 8.39 11.02 4.28
CA CYS A 90 8.62 9.68 3.74
C CYS A 90 7.31 9.07 3.20
N LEU A 91 6.21 9.24 3.94
CA LEU A 91 4.89 8.81 3.48
C LEU A 91 4.48 9.50 2.17
N LEU A 92 4.68 10.82 2.04
CA LEU A 92 4.35 11.52 0.80
C LEU A 92 5.19 11.04 -0.38
N GLN A 93 6.50 10.84 -0.18
CA GLN A 93 7.36 10.26 -1.23
C GLN A 93 6.85 8.89 -1.68
N PHE A 94 6.42 8.06 -0.72
CA PHE A 94 5.78 6.78 -1.00
C PHE A 94 4.49 6.92 -1.79
N LEU A 95 3.57 7.78 -1.34
CA LEU A 95 2.26 7.98 -1.97
C LEU A 95 2.38 8.58 -3.37
N LEU A 96 3.31 9.52 -3.59
CA LEU A 96 3.54 10.16 -4.90
C LEU A 96 4.01 9.18 -5.99
N ALA A 97 4.54 8.01 -5.60
CA ALA A 97 4.93 6.94 -6.49
C ALA A 97 3.81 5.91 -6.76
N ARG A 98 2.59 6.15 -6.27
CA ARG A 98 1.41 5.28 -6.45
C ARG A 98 0.43 5.83 -7.47
N SER A 99 -0.34 4.94 -8.10
CA SER A 99 -1.26 5.29 -9.19
C SER A 99 -2.58 5.93 -8.73
N SER A 100 -2.98 5.73 -7.47
CA SER A 100 -4.29 6.18 -6.94
C SER A 100 -4.19 6.75 -5.53
N ALA A 101 -3.24 7.63 -5.29
CA ALA A 101 -2.97 8.20 -3.96
C ALA A 101 -3.48 9.63 -3.75
N GLU A 102 -4.07 10.29 -4.73
CA GLU A 102 -4.43 11.72 -4.66
C GLU A 102 -5.30 12.06 -3.44
N ALA A 103 -6.36 11.29 -3.21
CA ALA A 103 -7.24 11.47 -2.05
C ALA A 103 -6.50 11.26 -0.72
N VAL A 104 -5.59 10.29 -0.67
CA VAL A 104 -4.79 9.98 0.53
C VAL A 104 -3.75 11.08 0.79
N ILE A 105 -3.14 11.60 -0.27
CA ILE A 105 -2.20 12.73 -0.19
C ILE A 105 -2.93 13.94 0.41
N LEU A 106 -4.12 14.27 -0.11
CA LEU A 106 -4.93 15.36 0.45
C LEU A 106 -5.27 15.13 1.92
N ASP A 107 -5.66 13.90 2.30
CA ASP A 107 -5.91 13.54 3.69
C ASP A 107 -4.66 13.75 4.57
N VAL A 108 -3.47 13.37 4.09
CA VAL A 108 -2.20 13.61 4.80
C VAL A 108 -1.94 15.10 5.02
N PHE A 109 -2.24 15.95 4.03
CA PHE A 109 -2.13 17.40 4.18
C PHE A 109 -3.16 17.96 5.17
N HIS A 110 -4.42 17.52 5.09
CA HIS A 110 -5.45 17.92 6.04
C HIS A 110 -5.04 17.58 7.48
N ARG A 111 -4.57 16.35 7.72
CA ARG A 111 -4.07 15.94 9.04
C ARG A 111 -2.87 16.76 9.50
N ALA A 112 -1.93 17.07 8.61
CA ALA A 112 -0.79 17.92 8.98
C ALA A 112 -1.22 19.33 9.40
N LEU A 113 -2.25 19.89 8.75
CA LEU A 113 -2.83 21.19 9.12
C LEU A 113 -3.60 21.12 10.43
N ASP A 114 -4.41 20.07 10.63
CA ASP A 114 -5.20 19.86 11.85
C ASP A 114 -4.31 19.57 13.08
N GLU A 115 -3.18 18.90 12.87
CA GLU A 115 -2.17 18.62 13.92
C GLU A 115 -1.27 19.84 14.22
N GLU A 116 -1.51 20.99 13.57
CA GLU A 116 -0.69 22.21 13.67
C GLU A 116 0.81 21.94 13.44
N ASP A 117 1.12 21.07 12.48
CA ASP A 117 2.51 20.79 12.11
C ASP A 117 3.24 22.08 11.72
N GLY A 118 4.53 22.12 12.08
CA GLY A 118 5.37 23.29 11.79
C GLY A 118 5.35 23.68 10.30
N THR A 119 5.30 24.98 10.03
CA THR A 119 5.24 25.55 8.67
C THR A 119 6.39 25.08 7.76
N SER A 120 7.54 24.74 8.34
CA SER A 120 8.68 24.17 7.61
C SER A 120 8.41 22.76 7.09
N LEU A 121 7.64 21.94 7.82
CA LEU A 121 7.22 20.61 7.36
C LEU A 121 6.25 20.74 6.20
N LEU A 122 5.21 21.57 6.35
CA LEU A 122 4.24 21.83 5.29
C LEU A 122 4.91 22.36 4.01
N ALA A 123 5.86 23.28 4.12
CA ALA A 123 6.63 23.77 2.98
C ALA A 123 7.35 22.62 2.25
N ARG A 124 8.04 21.74 2.98
CA ARG A 124 8.70 20.55 2.39
C ARG A 124 7.72 19.60 1.72
N MET A 125 6.53 19.43 2.28
CA MET A 125 5.48 18.61 1.70
C MET A 125 5.01 19.18 0.35
N PHE A 126 4.81 20.50 0.27
CA PHE A 126 4.48 21.19 -0.99
C PHE A 126 5.60 21.12 -2.01
N ASP A 127 6.86 21.28 -1.60
CA ASP A 127 8.02 21.17 -2.49
C ASP A 127 8.09 19.78 -3.14
N LEU A 128 7.84 18.71 -2.37
CA LEU A 128 7.78 17.33 -2.89
C LEU A 128 6.66 17.14 -3.92
N LEU A 129 5.47 17.66 -3.63
CA LEU A 129 4.33 17.59 -4.54
C LEU A 129 4.66 18.29 -5.86
N ASN A 130 5.16 19.54 -5.78
CA ASN A 130 5.50 20.37 -6.94
C ASN A 130 6.63 19.76 -7.79
N ALA A 131 7.68 19.22 -7.16
CA ALA A 131 8.77 18.58 -7.89
C ALA A 131 8.28 17.37 -8.71
N THR A 132 7.31 16.62 -8.17
CA THR A 132 6.80 15.41 -8.81
C THR A 132 5.80 15.73 -9.92
N THR A 133 4.96 16.75 -9.74
CA THR A 133 4.02 17.21 -10.77
C THR A 133 4.73 17.92 -11.92
N ALA A 134 5.78 18.70 -11.65
CA ALA A 134 6.59 19.35 -12.67
C ALA A 134 7.32 18.36 -13.59
N HIS A 135 7.65 17.16 -13.11
CA HIS A 135 8.27 16.11 -13.92
C HIS A 135 7.26 15.33 -14.80
N LYS A 136 5.96 15.38 -14.47
CA LYS A 136 4.90 14.69 -15.22
C LYS A 136 4.23 15.58 -16.28
N ALA A 137 4.44 16.90 -16.23
CA ALA A 137 3.94 17.89 -17.20
C ALA A 137 4.91 18.04 -18.39
#